data_AF-A0AB37WEU3-F1
#
_entry.id   AF-A0AB37WEU3-F1
#
_cell.length_a   1.000
_cell.length_b   1.000
_cell.length_c   1.000
_cell.angle_alpha   90.00
_cell.angle_beta   90.00
_cell.angle_gamma   90.00
#
_symmetry.space_group_name_H-M   'P 1'
#
loop_
_entity.id
_entity.type
_entity.pdbx_description
1 polymer ?
#
loop_
_entity_poly.entity_id
_entity_poly.type
_entity_poly.pdbx_seq_one_letter_code
_entity_poly.pdbx_strand_id
1 'polypeptide(L)'
;MAKTYKQMKEAWVSGHTGSSVADVNSVSLAMPLSILLWTVIQSRMRLFTPYTPPAFLVDFLLNCGATLFATTIYSHSPWILNLLLLLPAITLYVFEKPVAAKDTPRPPKIDKSEKDTRLDALPVKPFITNYRGAMMVITCVAILAVDFRVFPRRFAKVENWGTSLMDMGVGSFVFTAGVVSVRASLKEGAGRQPLSKRLTASVRHAIPLLVLGTIRLISVKGLDYAEHVTEYGVHWNFFFTLGFLPPFAALFQSAFDLVPSYAVLSFVLAAAYEIALDWTSLGSFILVAPRTDLFSQNREGIFSFFGYLAIFLAGQSLGASALPRQQPIAKNASFQVKLQQSTFGKLIMTSVFWTALFYFSTNYYGLRLTVSRRLANLPYFLWVSSFNSYQITICYAIESFLFPNLYNAKTKEEESRRSRDATSTVLYAYNRNGLAVFLVANLLTGLVNMTFPTLHMTVLQSMGILVAYIAAVTAVAVGLDMYNLTIKL
;
A
#
# COMPACT_ATOMS: atom_id res chain seq x y z
N MET A 1 3.35 6.94 -42.77
CA MET A 1 4.51 7.47 -42.02
C MET A 1 4.81 6.49 -40.90
N ALA A 2 6.02 5.93 -40.81
CA ALA A 2 6.37 5.00 -39.73
C ALA A 2 6.30 5.75 -38.39
N LYS A 3 5.61 5.20 -37.39
CA LYS A 3 5.55 5.81 -36.06
C LYS A 3 6.93 5.82 -35.43
N THR A 4 7.37 6.96 -34.89
CA THR A 4 8.60 7.02 -34.09
C THR A 4 8.47 6.12 -32.87
N TYR A 5 9.56 5.53 -32.38
CA TYR A 5 9.52 4.65 -31.19
C TYR A 5 8.85 5.30 -29.97
N LYS A 6 9.02 6.62 -29.80
CA LYS A 6 8.30 7.43 -28.80
C LYS A 6 6.78 7.36 -28.97
N GLN A 7 6.27 7.56 -30.18
CA GLN A 7 4.84 7.45 -30.50
C GLN A 7 4.30 6.04 -30.29
N MET A 8 5.13 5.01 -30.52
CA MET A 8 4.76 3.63 -30.20
C MET A 8 4.62 3.41 -28.69
N LYS A 9 5.54 3.95 -27.87
CA LYS A 9 5.45 3.89 -26.40
C LYS A 9 4.25 4.68 -25.87
N GLU A 10 3.95 5.85 -26.41
CA GLU A 10 2.77 6.63 -26.04
C GLU A 10 1.48 5.87 -26.36
N ALA A 11 1.36 5.37 -27.59
CA ALA A 11 0.22 4.56 -27.99
C ALA A 11 0.10 3.26 -27.17
N TRP A 12 1.21 2.72 -26.68
CA TRP A 12 1.27 1.50 -25.86
C TRP A 12 0.70 1.67 -24.45
N VAL A 13 0.67 2.89 -23.91
CA VAL A 13 0.22 3.19 -22.55
C VAL A 13 -1.16 3.87 -22.53
N SER A 14 -1.64 4.36 -23.68
CA SER A 14 -2.96 4.99 -23.85
C SER A 14 -4.11 4.01 -24.15
N GLY A 15 -5.34 4.44 -23.90
CA GLY A 15 -6.59 3.83 -24.38
C GLY A 15 -7.10 2.63 -23.58
N HIS A 16 -6.55 2.37 -22.39
CA HIS A 16 -6.90 1.19 -21.61
C HIS A 16 -8.22 1.37 -20.83
N THR A 17 -9.06 0.33 -20.86
CA THR A 17 -10.31 0.21 -20.09
C THR A 17 -10.19 -0.68 -18.85
N GLY A 18 -9.04 -1.35 -18.68
CA GLY A 18 -8.71 -2.15 -17.50
C GLY A 18 -9.25 -3.57 -17.55
N SER A 19 -9.48 -4.14 -16.36
CA SER A 19 -10.02 -5.47 -16.11
C SER A 19 -11.18 -5.40 -15.10
N SER A 20 -11.73 -6.55 -14.72
CA SER A 20 -12.69 -6.63 -13.61
C SER A 20 -11.98 -6.53 -12.25
N VAL A 21 -12.71 -6.12 -11.22
CA VAL A 21 -12.24 -6.12 -9.82
C VAL A 21 -11.84 -7.52 -9.36
N ALA A 22 -12.58 -8.55 -9.80
CA ALA A 22 -12.26 -9.95 -9.49
C ALA A 22 -10.90 -10.38 -10.05
N ASP A 23 -10.56 -9.92 -11.25
CA ASP A 23 -9.26 -10.19 -11.88
C ASP A 23 -8.12 -9.56 -11.07
N VAL A 24 -8.26 -8.27 -10.70
CA VAL A 24 -7.29 -7.57 -9.83
C VAL A 24 -7.12 -8.30 -8.50
N ASN A 25 -8.21 -8.72 -7.86
CA ASN A 25 -8.18 -9.45 -6.60
C ASN A 25 -7.50 -10.82 -6.73
N SER A 26 -7.79 -11.57 -7.81
CA SER A 26 -7.23 -12.91 -8.03
C SER A 26 -5.71 -12.90 -8.18
N VAL A 27 -5.16 -11.89 -8.85
CA VAL A 27 -3.71 -11.70 -9.01
C VAL A 27 -3.08 -11.16 -7.73
N SER A 28 -3.75 -10.19 -7.09
CA SER A 28 -3.26 -9.59 -5.84
C SER A 28 -3.27 -10.56 -4.66
N LEU A 29 -4.05 -11.64 -4.73
CA LEU A 29 -4.07 -12.71 -3.73
C LEU A 29 -2.72 -13.44 -3.61
N ALA A 30 -1.87 -13.37 -4.64
CA ALA A 30 -0.52 -13.92 -4.57
C ALA A 30 0.32 -13.26 -3.44
N MET A 31 0.08 -11.99 -3.12
CA MET A 31 0.82 -11.28 -2.05
C MET A 31 0.54 -11.82 -0.63
N PRO A 32 -0.72 -11.89 -0.15
CA PRO A 32 -0.97 -12.49 1.16
C PRO A 32 -0.65 -13.98 1.18
N LEU A 33 -0.74 -14.71 0.05
CA LEU A 33 -0.33 -16.11 -0.01
C LEU A 33 1.18 -16.29 0.06
N SER A 34 1.99 -15.40 -0.52
CA SER A 34 3.44 -15.44 -0.34
C SER A 34 3.82 -15.12 1.10
N ILE A 35 3.14 -14.16 1.74
CA ILE A 35 3.29 -13.87 3.17
C ILE A 35 2.89 -15.09 4.01
N LEU A 36 1.78 -15.76 3.69
CA LEU A 36 1.35 -16.98 4.38
C LEU A 36 2.43 -18.07 4.30
N LEU A 37 2.91 -18.38 3.10
CA LEU A 37 3.93 -19.40 2.89
C LEU A 37 5.23 -19.04 3.64
N TRP A 38 5.68 -17.79 3.56
CA TRP A 38 6.82 -17.30 4.32
C TRP A 38 6.61 -17.49 5.84
N THR A 39 5.43 -17.14 6.34
CA THR A 39 5.07 -17.23 7.77
C THR A 39 4.99 -18.69 8.24
N VAL A 40 4.47 -19.60 7.41
CA VAL A 40 4.47 -21.05 7.69
C VAL A 40 5.90 -21.59 7.77
N ILE A 41 6.74 -21.28 6.78
CA ILE A 41 8.16 -21.70 6.78
C ILE A 41 8.86 -21.19 8.04
N GLN A 42 8.61 -19.93 8.43
CA GLN A 42 9.23 -19.36 9.63
C GLN A 42 8.72 -19.99 10.93
N SER A 43 7.41 -20.22 11.04
CA SER A 43 6.80 -20.81 12.26
C SER A 43 7.10 -22.30 12.43
N ARG A 44 7.24 -23.04 11.33
CA ARG A 44 7.48 -24.49 11.32
C ARG A 44 8.96 -24.83 11.25
N MET A 45 9.72 -24.23 10.33
CA MET A 45 11.11 -24.60 10.06
C MET A 45 12.14 -23.59 10.61
N ARG A 46 11.72 -22.35 10.91
CA ARG A 46 12.60 -21.23 11.29
C ARG A 46 13.74 -20.97 10.30
N LEU A 47 13.49 -21.19 9.02
CA LEU A 47 14.49 -21.07 7.96
C LEU A 47 15.17 -19.69 7.92
N PHE A 48 14.45 -18.64 8.31
CA PHE A 48 14.95 -17.26 8.26
C PHE A 48 15.67 -16.83 9.54
N THR A 49 15.92 -17.75 10.48
CA THR A 49 16.62 -17.46 11.75
C THR A 49 17.63 -18.57 12.07
N PRO A 50 18.94 -18.38 11.80
CA PRO A 50 19.61 -17.13 11.37
C PRO A 50 19.37 -16.79 9.88
N TYR A 51 19.44 -15.50 9.55
CA TYR A 51 19.24 -15.03 8.17
C TYR A 51 20.50 -15.25 7.34
N THR A 52 20.53 -16.36 6.60
CA THR A 52 21.65 -16.77 5.73
C THR A 52 21.39 -16.38 4.27
N PRO A 53 22.40 -16.40 3.38
CA PRO A 53 22.19 -16.10 1.95
C PRO A 53 21.13 -16.98 1.25
N PRO A 54 21.03 -18.30 1.53
CA PRO A 54 19.92 -19.10 1.02
C PRO A 54 18.55 -18.65 1.55
N ALA A 55 18.47 -18.26 2.82
CA ALA A 55 17.22 -17.72 3.40
C ALA A 55 16.82 -16.40 2.74
N PHE A 56 17.79 -15.53 2.41
CA PHE A 56 17.56 -14.33 1.62
C PHE A 56 17.03 -14.65 0.22
N LEU A 57 17.62 -15.62 -0.49
CA LEU A 57 17.16 -16.01 -1.82
C LEU A 57 15.71 -16.52 -1.77
N VAL A 58 15.36 -17.35 -0.79
CA VAL A 58 13.99 -17.84 -0.62
C VAL A 58 13.02 -16.70 -0.28
N ASP A 59 13.40 -15.78 0.62
CA ASP A 59 12.60 -14.60 0.97
C ASP A 59 12.34 -13.70 -0.24
N PHE A 60 13.38 -13.45 -1.04
CA PHE A 60 13.30 -12.70 -2.30
C PHE A 60 12.39 -13.39 -3.33
N LEU A 61 12.56 -14.70 -3.56
CA LEU A 61 11.74 -15.43 -4.52
C LEU A 61 10.27 -15.48 -4.09
N LEU A 62 9.99 -15.67 -2.79
CA LEU A 62 8.62 -15.67 -2.28
C LEU A 62 7.96 -14.29 -2.41
N ASN A 63 8.62 -13.22 -1.95
CA ASN A 63 7.96 -11.92 -1.85
C ASN A 63 8.07 -11.09 -3.15
N CYS A 64 9.24 -11.05 -3.78
CA CYS A 64 9.48 -10.32 -5.03
C CYS A 64 9.20 -11.18 -6.26
N GLY A 65 9.72 -12.41 -6.28
CA GLY A 65 9.54 -13.35 -7.39
C GLY A 65 8.07 -13.67 -7.61
N ALA A 66 7.35 -14.18 -6.60
CA ALA A 66 5.94 -14.55 -6.77
C ALA A 66 5.07 -13.38 -7.27
N THR A 67 5.34 -12.16 -6.79
CA THR A 67 4.64 -10.95 -7.24
C THR A 67 4.96 -10.60 -8.70
N LEU A 68 6.22 -10.72 -9.11
CA LEU A 68 6.62 -10.55 -10.51
C LEU A 68 5.94 -11.58 -11.41
N PHE A 69 5.98 -12.86 -11.03
CA PHE A 69 5.34 -13.94 -11.79
C PHE A 69 3.82 -13.79 -11.84
N ALA A 70 3.16 -13.37 -10.76
CA ALA A 70 1.72 -13.12 -10.69
C ALA A 70 1.27 -12.04 -11.69
N THR A 71 2.06 -10.98 -11.81
CA THR A 71 1.73 -9.83 -12.68
C THR A 71 2.19 -9.99 -14.13
N THR A 72 2.91 -11.06 -14.45
CA THR A 72 3.47 -11.32 -15.78
C THR A 72 2.99 -12.68 -16.33
N ILE A 73 3.78 -13.75 -16.17
CA ILE A 73 3.54 -15.06 -16.79
C ILE A 73 2.24 -15.72 -16.27
N TYR A 74 2.00 -15.68 -14.96
CA TYR A 74 0.82 -16.31 -14.34
C TYR A 74 -0.42 -15.42 -14.35
N SER A 75 -0.35 -14.23 -14.95
CA SER A 75 -1.48 -13.31 -15.02
C SER A 75 -2.70 -13.91 -15.73
N HIS A 76 -2.50 -14.76 -16.73
CA HIS A 76 -3.58 -15.47 -17.42
C HIS A 76 -4.17 -16.62 -16.60
N SER A 77 -3.44 -17.12 -15.60
CA SER A 77 -3.82 -18.26 -14.76
C SER A 77 -3.50 -18.02 -13.28
N PRO A 78 -4.05 -16.96 -12.65
CA PRO A 78 -3.65 -16.52 -11.31
C PRO A 78 -3.92 -17.60 -10.26
N TRP A 79 -4.97 -18.39 -10.44
CA TRP A 79 -5.32 -19.51 -9.55
C TRP A 79 -4.24 -20.60 -9.49
N ILE A 80 -3.50 -20.85 -10.58
CA ILE A 80 -2.42 -21.83 -10.58
C ILE A 80 -1.32 -21.37 -9.64
N LEU A 81 -0.88 -20.11 -9.76
CA LEU A 81 0.15 -19.56 -8.87
C LEU A 81 -0.34 -19.50 -7.42
N ASN A 82 -1.60 -19.11 -7.19
CA ASN A 82 -2.20 -19.11 -5.87
C ASN A 82 -2.19 -20.50 -5.23
N LEU A 83 -2.51 -21.55 -5.99
CA LEU A 83 -2.42 -22.94 -5.52
C LEU A 83 -0.96 -23.36 -5.27
N LEU A 84 -0.03 -22.96 -6.12
CA LEU A 84 1.41 -23.22 -5.95
C LEU A 84 2.00 -22.55 -4.69
N LEU A 85 1.40 -21.45 -4.22
CA LEU A 85 1.77 -20.82 -2.95
C LEU A 85 1.03 -21.45 -1.75
N LEU A 86 -0.24 -21.79 -1.93
CA LEU A 86 -1.11 -22.28 -0.86
C LEU A 86 -0.84 -23.74 -0.48
N LEU A 87 -0.66 -24.64 -1.47
CA LEU A 87 -0.47 -26.07 -1.20
C LEU A 87 0.80 -26.36 -0.39
N PRO A 88 1.97 -25.77 -0.69
CA PRO A 88 3.14 -25.89 0.17
C PRO A 88 2.92 -25.34 1.58
N ALA A 89 2.15 -24.24 1.73
CA ALA A 89 1.85 -23.68 3.04
C ALA A 89 0.98 -24.62 3.87
N ILE A 90 -0.05 -25.23 3.27
CA ILE A 90 -0.92 -26.20 3.95
C ILE A 90 -0.14 -27.47 4.32
N THR A 91 0.62 -28.02 3.38
CA THR A 91 1.40 -29.26 3.60
C THR A 91 2.41 -29.06 4.73
N LEU A 92 3.23 -28.00 4.69
CA LEU A 92 4.17 -27.70 5.76
C LEU A 92 3.44 -27.45 7.10
N TYR A 93 2.29 -26.77 7.09
CA TYR A 93 1.54 -26.53 8.31
C TYR A 93 1.02 -27.83 8.97
N VAL A 94 0.57 -28.80 8.16
CA VAL A 94 -0.02 -30.06 8.62
C VAL A 94 1.05 -31.06 9.06
N PHE A 95 2.13 -31.21 8.28
CA PHE A 95 3.13 -32.24 8.52
C PHE A 95 4.22 -31.80 9.51
N GLU A 96 4.58 -30.52 9.54
CA GLU A 96 5.62 -30.01 10.43
C GLU A 96 5.05 -29.48 11.74
N LYS A 97 5.67 -29.86 12.85
CA LYS A 97 5.35 -29.30 14.17
C LYS A 97 6.01 -27.94 14.33
N PRO A 98 5.36 -26.98 15.03
CA PRO A 98 5.99 -25.69 15.29
C PRO A 98 7.29 -25.86 16.08
N VAL A 99 8.40 -25.38 15.53
CA VAL A 99 9.69 -25.38 16.22
C VAL A 99 9.65 -24.30 17.30
N ALA A 100 9.74 -24.73 18.55
CA ALA A 100 9.77 -23.85 19.70
C ALA A 100 10.89 -22.80 19.55
N ALA A 101 10.61 -21.58 20.00
CA ALA A 101 11.66 -20.60 20.14
C ALA A 101 12.66 -21.13 21.16
N LYS A 102 13.88 -21.42 20.70
CA LYS A 102 15.01 -21.44 21.64
C LYS A 102 15.07 -20.02 22.19
N ASP A 103 14.63 -19.85 23.43
CA ASP A 103 14.93 -18.67 24.22
C ASP A 103 16.45 -18.56 24.23
N THR A 104 17.01 -17.70 23.38
CA THR A 104 18.43 -17.38 23.50
C THR A 104 18.65 -16.84 24.91
N PRO A 105 19.77 -17.18 25.56
CA PRO A 105 20.04 -16.75 26.93
C PRO A 105 19.80 -15.24 27.05
N ARG A 106 19.05 -14.87 28.09
CA ARG A 106 18.73 -13.48 28.42
C ARG A 106 20.02 -12.64 28.28
N PRO A 107 19.99 -11.50 27.57
CA PRO A 107 21.08 -10.55 27.72
C PRO A 107 21.22 -10.23 29.22
N PRO A 108 22.45 -10.03 29.72
CA PRO A 108 22.68 -9.74 31.14
C PRO A 108 21.77 -8.59 31.56
N LYS A 109 21.21 -8.68 32.78
CA LYS A 109 20.42 -7.61 33.40
C LYS A 109 21.28 -6.36 33.47
N ILE A 110 21.20 -5.52 32.44
CA ILE A 110 21.56 -4.12 32.53
C ILE A 110 20.39 -3.49 33.27
N ASP A 111 20.64 -2.86 34.42
CA ASP A 111 19.66 -2.08 35.17
C ASP A 111 19.18 -0.90 34.32
N LYS A 112 18.29 -1.20 33.38
CA LYS A 112 17.56 -0.21 32.60
C LYS A 112 16.40 0.28 33.46
N SER A 113 16.27 1.60 33.54
CA SER A 113 15.20 2.29 34.27
C SER A 113 13.81 1.69 34.01
N GLU A 114 12.90 1.76 34.98
CA GLU A 114 11.49 1.29 34.87
C GLU A 114 10.73 1.75 33.61
N LYS A 115 11.21 2.80 32.93
CA LYS A 115 10.67 3.26 31.64
C LYS A 115 10.90 2.29 30.48
N ASP A 116 11.95 1.47 30.50
CA ASP A 116 12.24 0.49 29.44
C ASP A 116 11.45 -0.82 29.59
N THR A 117 10.89 -1.08 30.78
CA THR A 117 10.09 -2.27 31.07
C THR A 117 8.63 -2.14 30.63
N ARG A 118 8.11 -0.91 30.47
CA ARG A 118 6.72 -0.68 30.06
C ARG A 118 6.52 -0.99 28.57
N LEU A 119 5.55 -1.86 28.28
CA LEU A 119 5.17 -2.21 26.91
C LEU A 119 4.68 -0.98 26.15
N ASP A 120 5.02 -0.90 24.86
CA ASP A 120 4.53 0.18 24.00
C ASP A 120 3.00 0.06 23.85
N ALA A 121 2.30 1.19 24.01
CA ALA A 121 0.87 1.29 23.77
C ALA A 121 0.53 1.11 22.28
N LEU A 122 1.49 1.44 21.40
CA LEU A 122 1.38 1.35 19.94
C LEU A 122 2.54 0.50 19.41
N PRO A 123 2.54 -0.83 19.63
CA PRO A 123 3.61 -1.71 19.18
C PRO A 123 3.70 -1.75 17.65
N VAL A 124 4.88 -2.07 17.12
CA VAL A 124 5.04 -2.33 15.68
C VAL A 124 4.27 -3.59 15.32
N LYS A 125 3.38 -3.46 14.33
CA LYS A 125 2.51 -4.53 13.86
C LYS A 125 3.13 -5.21 12.62
N PRO A 126 3.57 -6.49 12.69
CA PRO A 126 4.13 -7.21 11.55
C PRO A 126 3.19 -7.27 10.35
N PHE A 127 1.90 -7.53 10.55
CA PHE A 127 0.92 -7.62 9.47
C PHE A 127 0.82 -6.32 8.64
N ILE A 128 0.88 -5.15 9.28
CA ILE A 128 0.90 -3.85 8.58
C ILE A 128 2.21 -3.68 7.83
N THR A 129 3.32 -4.10 8.43
CA THR A 129 4.66 -4.01 7.84
C THR A 129 4.79 -4.89 6.61
N ASN A 130 4.36 -6.15 6.69
CA ASN A 130 4.33 -7.10 5.58
C ASN A 130 3.42 -6.59 4.46
N TYR A 131 2.21 -6.11 4.77
CA TYR A 131 1.30 -5.56 3.77
C TYR A 131 1.90 -4.36 3.02
N ARG A 132 2.43 -3.37 3.76
CA ARG A 132 3.06 -2.18 3.16
C ARG A 132 4.30 -2.52 2.35
N GLY A 133 5.10 -3.48 2.81
CA GLY A 133 6.25 -4.01 2.07
C GLY A 133 5.81 -4.65 0.76
N ALA A 134 4.80 -5.54 0.79
CA ALA A 134 4.30 -6.21 -0.40
C ALA A 134 3.67 -5.23 -1.40
N MET A 135 2.92 -4.24 -0.90
CA MET A 135 2.40 -3.12 -1.69
C MET A 135 3.52 -2.34 -2.39
N MET A 136 4.65 -2.11 -1.72
CA MET A 136 5.81 -1.46 -2.34
C MET A 136 6.46 -2.33 -3.40
N VAL A 137 6.62 -3.64 -3.14
CA VAL A 137 7.20 -4.59 -4.10
C VAL A 137 6.37 -4.66 -5.38
N ILE A 138 5.05 -4.86 -5.28
CA ILE A 138 4.18 -4.90 -6.47
C ILE A 138 4.19 -3.57 -7.22
N THR A 139 4.30 -2.45 -6.52
CA THR A 139 4.46 -1.12 -7.15
C THR A 139 5.76 -1.06 -7.95
N CYS A 140 6.88 -1.43 -7.33
CA CYS A 140 8.20 -1.40 -7.99
C CYS A 140 8.22 -2.30 -9.23
N VAL A 141 7.59 -3.48 -9.15
CA VAL A 141 7.44 -4.38 -10.30
C VAL A 141 6.58 -3.73 -11.40
N ALA A 142 5.40 -3.23 -11.06
CA ALA A 142 4.43 -2.74 -12.04
C ALA A 142 4.92 -1.49 -12.80
N ILE A 143 5.65 -0.57 -12.14
CA ILE A 143 6.13 0.67 -12.78
C ILE A 143 7.12 0.43 -13.92
N LEU A 144 7.86 -0.69 -13.91
CA LEU A 144 8.73 -1.08 -15.01
C LEU A 144 8.06 -2.13 -15.92
N ALA A 145 7.37 -3.11 -15.35
CA ALA A 145 6.77 -4.20 -16.11
C ALA A 145 5.77 -3.71 -17.16
N VAL A 146 5.05 -2.61 -16.90
CA VAL A 146 4.12 -1.99 -17.85
C VAL A 146 4.76 -1.64 -19.20
N ASP A 147 6.06 -1.37 -19.25
CA ASP A 147 6.76 -1.03 -20.50
C ASP A 147 7.10 -2.26 -21.37
N PHE A 148 6.89 -3.47 -20.84
CA PHE A 148 7.13 -4.74 -21.53
C PHE A 148 5.83 -5.43 -21.97
N ARG A 149 5.88 -6.19 -23.06
CA ARG A 149 4.74 -6.98 -23.56
C ARG A 149 4.29 -8.10 -22.61
N VAL A 150 5.20 -8.58 -21.76
CA VAL A 150 4.91 -9.67 -20.80
C VAL A 150 3.94 -9.24 -19.70
N PHE A 151 3.80 -7.94 -19.45
CA PHE A 151 2.79 -7.40 -18.54
C PHE A 151 1.48 -7.19 -19.30
N PRO A 152 0.36 -7.79 -18.86
CA PRO A 152 -0.92 -7.63 -19.54
C PRO A 152 -1.44 -6.20 -19.52
N ARG A 153 -1.98 -5.75 -20.65
CA ARG A 153 -2.51 -4.38 -20.80
C ARG A 153 -3.74 -4.11 -19.94
N ARG A 154 -4.49 -5.16 -19.57
CA ARG A 154 -5.63 -5.05 -18.65
C ARG A 154 -5.23 -4.58 -17.23
N PHE A 155 -3.95 -4.69 -16.87
CA PHE A 155 -3.41 -4.19 -15.60
C PHE A 155 -2.82 -2.78 -15.69
N ALA A 156 -2.63 -2.25 -16.90
CA ALA A 156 -2.18 -0.89 -17.10
C ALA A 156 -3.26 0.10 -16.66
N LYS A 157 -2.83 1.32 -16.31
CA LYS A 157 -3.71 2.37 -15.82
C LYS A 157 -4.84 2.64 -16.80
N VAL A 158 -6.05 2.74 -16.28
CA VAL A 158 -7.23 3.10 -17.07
C VAL A 158 -7.24 4.61 -17.30
N GLU A 159 -7.73 5.02 -18.48
CA GLU A 159 -7.78 6.45 -18.83
C GLU A 159 -8.85 7.20 -18.05
N ASN A 160 -10.09 6.74 -18.11
CA ASN A 160 -11.21 7.48 -17.54
C ASN A 160 -12.13 6.64 -16.65
N TRP A 161 -12.62 5.47 -17.12
CA TRP A 161 -13.51 4.59 -16.35
C TRP A 161 -13.13 3.13 -16.50
N GLY A 162 -13.08 2.43 -15.37
CA GLY A 162 -12.66 1.04 -15.27
C GLY A 162 -11.79 0.79 -14.05
N THR A 163 -11.32 -0.45 -13.92
CA THR A 163 -10.47 -0.87 -12.81
C THR A 163 -9.25 -1.61 -13.33
N SER A 164 -8.06 -1.33 -12.81
CA SER A 164 -6.85 -2.08 -13.14
C SER A 164 -5.96 -2.25 -11.92
N LEU A 165 -4.99 -3.17 -12.00
CA LEU A 165 -4.02 -3.36 -10.93
C LEU A 165 -3.21 -2.07 -10.66
N MET A 166 -2.79 -1.34 -11.71
CA MET A 166 -2.04 -0.10 -11.52
C MET A 166 -2.89 1.04 -10.96
N ASP A 167 -4.22 1.02 -11.16
CA ASP A 167 -5.09 2.03 -10.57
C ASP A 167 -5.18 1.91 -9.04
N MET A 168 -4.94 0.72 -8.48
CA MET A 168 -4.90 0.50 -7.04
C MET A 168 -3.69 1.11 -6.34
N GLY A 169 -2.59 1.36 -7.07
CA GLY A 169 -1.31 1.73 -6.47
C GLY A 169 -1.39 3.00 -5.65
N VAL A 170 -1.73 4.12 -6.29
CA VAL A 170 -1.82 5.46 -5.66
C VAL A 170 -2.81 5.44 -4.49
N GLY A 171 -4.00 4.86 -4.68
CA GLY A 171 -5.00 4.74 -3.62
C GLY A 171 -4.47 3.98 -2.41
N SER A 172 -3.75 2.86 -2.62
CA SER A 172 -3.19 2.05 -1.53
C SER A 172 -2.04 2.76 -0.80
N PHE A 173 -1.21 3.55 -1.51
CA PHE A 173 -0.23 4.43 -0.85
C PHE A 173 -0.89 5.47 0.05
N VAL A 174 -1.94 6.12 -0.43
CA VAL A 174 -2.68 7.12 0.33
C VAL A 174 -3.37 6.49 1.55
N PHE A 175 -4.02 5.33 1.36
CA PHE A 175 -4.68 4.59 2.44
C PHE A 175 -3.68 4.17 3.53
N THR A 176 -2.56 3.55 3.14
CA THR A 176 -1.53 3.11 4.09
C THR A 176 -0.79 4.25 4.77
N ALA A 177 -0.60 5.39 4.08
CA ALA A 177 -0.11 6.61 4.71
C ALA A 177 -1.09 7.11 5.79
N GLY A 178 -2.40 7.06 5.51
CA GLY A 178 -3.46 7.32 6.49
C GLY A 178 -3.35 6.41 7.72
N VAL A 179 -3.25 5.09 7.50
CA VAL A 179 -3.11 4.07 8.57
C VAL A 179 -1.96 4.40 9.51
N VAL A 180 -0.81 4.84 9.01
CA VAL A 180 0.37 5.11 9.84
C VAL A 180 0.35 6.52 10.43
N SER A 181 -0.24 7.50 9.74
CA SER A 181 -0.31 8.90 10.22
C SER A 181 -1.04 9.04 11.55
N VAL A 182 -2.07 8.22 11.80
CA VAL A 182 -2.86 8.27 13.03
C VAL A 182 -2.05 7.90 14.27
N ARG A 183 -0.91 7.21 14.11
CA ARG A 183 -0.01 6.86 15.22
C ARG A 183 0.48 8.10 15.99
N ALA A 184 0.77 9.20 15.28
CA ALA A 184 1.17 10.45 15.91
C ALA A 184 0.01 11.03 16.74
N SER A 185 -1.20 11.05 16.16
CA SER A 185 -2.41 11.52 16.85
C SER A 185 -2.78 10.67 18.06
N LEU A 186 -2.59 9.35 18.02
CA LEU A 186 -2.89 8.45 19.14
C LEU A 186 -1.87 8.59 20.28
N LYS A 187 -0.61 8.88 19.96
CA LYS A 187 0.47 9.05 20.95
C LYS A 187 0.31 10.33 21.78
N GLU A 188 -0.30 11.37 21.21
CA GLU A 188 -0.53 12.65 21.87
C GLU A 188 -1.67 12.59 22.92
N GLY A 189 -2.50 11.54 22.93
CA GLY A 189 -3.59 11.36 23.89
C GLY A 189 -4.72 12.40 23.74
N ALA A 190 -5.63 12.44 24.73
CA ALA A 190 -6.77 13.39 24.74
C ALA A 190 -6.35 14.87 24.93
N GLY A 191 -5.06 15.15 25.16
CA GLY A 191 -4.50 16.49 25.24
C GLY A 191 -4.35 17.08 23.83
N ARG A 192 -5.41 17.71 23.32
CA ARG A 192 -5.42 18.33 21.99
C ARG A 192 -4.35 19.43 21.90
N GLN A 193 -3.29 19.18 21.12
CA GLN A 193 -2.34 20.22 20.72
C GLN A 193 -3.08 21.30 19.90
N PRO A 194 -2.68 22.58 20.01
CA PRO A 194 -3.25 23.65 19.19
C PRO A 194 -3.02 23.37 17.70
N LEU A 195 -3.99 23.75 16.87
CA LEU A 195 -3.99 23.50 15.42
C LEU A 195 -2.73 24.01 14.73
N SER A 196 -2.16 25.13 15.20
CA SER A 196 -0.91 25.68 14.70
C SER A 196 0.27 24.71 14.84
N LYS A 197 0.44 24.07 16.01
CA LYS A 197 1.51 23.10 16.23
C LYS A 197 1.33 21.84 15.40
N ARG A 198 0.09 21.36 15.27
CA ARG A 198 -0.26 20.19 14.46
C ARG A 198 -0.02 20.44 12.97
N LEU A 199 -0.46 21.60 12.48
CA LEU A 199 -0.24 22.02 11.09
C LEU A 199 1.25 22.20 10.81
N THR A 200 1.99 22.85 11.71
CA THR A 200 3.44 23.04 11.57
C THR A 200 4.18 21.70 11.52
N ALA A 201 3.80 20.74 12.37
CA ALA A 201 4.35 19.39 12.33
C ALA A 201 4.01 18.67 11.01
N SER A 202 2.74 18.69 10.58
CA SER A 202 2.30 18.09 9.31
C SER A 202 3.00 18.70 8.10
N VAL A 203 3.15 20.03 8.05
CA VAL A 203 3.86 20.73 6.97
C VAL A 203 5.32 20.36 6.96
N ARG A 204 5.97 20.29 8.13
CA ARG A 204 7.37 19.85 8.22
C ARG A 204 7.58 18.44 7.66
N HIS A 205 6.63 17.53 7.89
CA HIS A 205 6.65 16.18 7.31
C HIS A 205 6.29 16.15 5.83
N ALA A 206 5.58 17.15 5.31
CA ALA A 206 5.26 17.28 3.90
C ALA A 206 6.43 17.82 3.06
N ILE A 207 7.34 18.63 3.66
CA ILE A 207 8.42 19.31 2.93
C ILE A 207 9.21 18.38 2.02
N PRO A 208 9.74 17.22 2.46
CA PRO A 208 10.61 16.47 1.58
C PRO A 208 9.84 15.78 0.44
N LEU A 209 8.56 15.45 0.63
CA LEU A 209 7.66 15.05 -0.46
C LEU A 209 7.41 16.18 -1.45
N LEU A 210 7.22 17.41 -0.98
CA LEU A 210 7.04 18.58 -1.87
C LEU A 210 8.32 18.87 -2.67
N VAL A 211 9.48 18.82 -2.03
CA VAL A 211 10.79 18.95 -2.71
C VAL A 211 10.97 17.84 -3.75
N LEU A 212 10.55 16.62 -3.43
CA LEU A 212 10.61 15.52 -4.38
C LEU A 212 9.65 15.72 -5.56
N GLY A 213 8.47 16.28 -5.28
CA GLY A 213 7.51 16.68 -6.30
C GLY A 213 8.06 17.75 -7.23
N THR A 214 8.80 18.73 -6.72
CA THR A 214 9.44 19.76 -7.56
C THR A 214 10.59 19.18 -8.38
N ILE A 215 11.45 18.33 -7.79
CA ILE A 215 12.52 17.64 -8.51
C ILE A 215 11.93 16.82 -9.67
N ARG A 216 10.89 16.02 -9.40
CA ARG A 216 10.22 15.25 -10.45
C ARG A 216 9.70 16.15 -11.57
N LEU A 217 9.03 17.25 -11.22
CA LEU A 217 8.50 18.18 -12.22
C LEU A 217 9.61 18.76 -13.10
N ILE A 218 10.73 19.18 -12.50
CA ILE A 218 11.87 19.73 -13.24
C ILE A 218 12.50 18.66 -14.12
N SER A 219 12.74 17.46 -13.60
CA SER A 219 13.37 16.36 -14.35
C SER A 219 12.53 15.91 -15.54
N VAL A 220 11.21 15.77 -15.37
CA VAL A 220 10.34 15.27 -16.44
C VAL A 220 10.19 16.33 -17.55
N LYS A 221 10.06 17.62 -17.18
CA LYS A 221 10.06 18.72 -18.15
C LYS A 221 11.40 18.96 -18.82
N GLY A 222 12.51 18.73 -18.11
CA GLY A 222 13.86 18.89 -18.67
C GLY A 222 14.31 17.74 -19.58
N LEU A 223 13.68 16.57 -19.49
CA LEU A 223 14.03 15.37 -20.27
C LEU A 223 13.05 15.05 -21.41
N ASP A 224 12.07 15.92 -21.70
CA ASP A 224 11.02 15.73 -22.73
C ASP A 224 10.33 14.35 -22.68
N TYR A 225 10.21 13.78 -21.47
CA TYR A 225 9.57 12.49 -21.28
C TYR A 225 8.06 12.62 -21.53
N ALA A 226 7.42 11.59 -22.08
CA ALA A 226 6.00 11.63 -22.39
C ALA A 226 5.17 11.71 -21.09
N GLU A 227 4.63 12.89 -20.77
CA GLU A 227 3.76 13.11 -19.61
C GLU A 227 2.31 12.78 -19.95
N HIS A 228 1.70 11.88 -19.16
CA HIS A 228 0.26 11.69 -19.18
C HIS A 228 -0.39 12.80 -18.35
N VAL A 229 -0.58 13.96 -18.96
CA VAL A 229 -1.16 15.15 -18.31
C VAL A 229 -2.57 14.88 -17.76
N THR A 230 -3.26 13.85 -18.26
CA THR A 230 -4.57 13.41 -17.79
C THR A 230 -4.55 12.75 -16.40
N GLU A 231 -3.38 12.39 -15.85
CA GLU A 231 -3.30 11.76 -14.52
C GLU A 231 -3.44 12.77 -13.38
N TYR A 232 -2.73 13.90 -13.45
CA TYR A 232 -2.69 14.90 -12.39
C TYR A 232 -2.76 16.34 -12.91
N GLY A 233 -2.45 16.56 -14.18
CA GLY A 233 -2.27 17.89 -14.76
C GLY A 233 -0.83 18.13 -15.22
N VAL A 234 -0.54 19.37 -15.60
CA VAL A 234 0.74 19.78 -16.20
C VAL A 234 1.85 20.00 -15.16
N HIS A 235 1.48 20.41 -13.94
CA HIS A 235 2.43 20.71 -12.87
C HIS A 235 2.16 19.89 -11.61
N TRP A 236 0.95 19.37 -11.44
CA TRP A 236 0.63 18.53 -10.29
C TRP A 236 1.17 17.11 -10.48
N ASN A 237 1.59 16.48 -9.40
CA ASN A 237 2.03 15.09 -9.41
C ASN A 237 1.71 14.39 -8.09
N PHE A 238 1.90 13.07 -8.10
CA PHE A 238 1.62 12.20 -6.96
C PHE A 238 2.30 12.64 -5.64
N PHE A 239 3.53 13.16 -5.68
CA PHE A 239 4.23 13.59 -4.47
C PHE A 239 3.60 14.84 -3.87
N PHE A 240 3.08 15.75 -4.70
CA PHE A 240 2.29 16.90 -4.22
C PHE A 240 1.01 16.43 -3.53
N THR A 241 0.26 15.49 -4.14
CA THR A 241 -0.92 14.90 -3.48
C THR A 241 -0.56 14.31 -2.10
N LEU A 242 0.49 13.49 -2.02
CA LEU A 242 0.92 12.92 -0.73
C LEU A 242 1.39 13.98 0.28
N GLY A 243 2.10 15.02 -0.17
CA GLY A 243 2.58 16.10 0.68
C GLY A 243 1.45 16.93 1.27
N PHE A 244 0.41 17.24 0.49
CA PHE A 244 -0.71 18.06 0.96
C PHE A 244 -1.72 17.30 1.82
N LEU A 245 -1.80 15.98 1.74
CA LEU A 245 -2.77 15.19 2.50
C LEU A 245 -2.68 15.38 4.03
N PRO A 246 -1.53 15.24 4.71
CA PRO A 246 -1.47 15.40 6.16
C PRO A 246 -1.80 16.82 6.68
N PRO A 247 -1.31 17.91 6.06
CA PRO A 247 -1.73 19.27 6.42
C PRO A 247 -3.23 19.49 6.23
N PHE A 248 -3.80 19.06 5.11
CA PHE A 248 -5.23 19.22 4.87
C PHE A 248 -6.05 18.37 5.84
N ALA A 249 -5.68 17.12 6.09
CA ALA A 249 -6.33 16.29 7.10
C ALA A 249 -6.33 16.98 8.48
N ALA A 250 -5.24 17.63 8.88
CA ALA A 250 -5.16 18.37 10.13
C ALA A 250 -6.07 19.61 10.17
N LEU A 251 -6.18 20.37 9.08
CA LEU A 251 -7.09 21.52 8.95
C LEU A 251 -8.55 21.10 9.04
N PHE A 252 -8.87 20.05 8.30
CA PHE A 252 -10.21 19.52 8.20
C PHE A 252 -10.66 18.87 9.51
N GLN A 253 -9.75 18.31 10.30
CA GLN A 253 -10.07 17.71 11.59
C GLN A 253 -10.73 18.68 12.58
N SER A 254 -10.48 19.99 12.48
CA SER A 254 -11.17 21.02 13.28
C SER A 254 -12.61 21.25 12.86
N ALA A 255 -12.88 21.24 11.54
CA ALA A 255 -14.24 21.27 11.00
C ALA A 255 -15.01 19.96 11.31
N PHE A 256 -14.27 18.89 11.62
CA PHE A 256 -14.78 17.55 11.83
C PHE A 256 -14.79 17.10 13.30
N ASP A 257 -14.52 18.01 14.24
CA ASP A 257 -14.70 17.79 15.68
C ASP A 257 -16.17 17.49 16.07
N LEU A 258 -17.11 17.70 15.14
CA LEU A 258 -18.52 17.32 15.28
C LEU A 258 -18.76 15.81 15.12
N VAL A 259 -17.88 15.08 14.42
CA VAL A 259 -18.08 13.66 14.08
C VAL A 259 -16.97 12.80 14.71
N PRO A 260 -17.28 11.93 15.68
CA PRO A 260 -16.26 11.19 16.42
C PRO A 260 -15.58 10.04 15.65
N SER A 261 -15.92 9.83 14.36
CA SER A 261 -15.44 8.69 13.56
C SER A 261 -14.86 9.12 12.21
N TYR A 262 -13.57 8.83 12.01
CA TYR A 262 -12.88 9.02 10.72
C TYR A 262 -13.54 8.23 9.57
N ALA A 263 -14.18 7.09 9.86
CA ALA A 263 -14.88 6.29 8.85
C ALA A 263 -16.08 7.05 8.28
N VAL A 264 -16.96 7.54 9.15
CA VAL A 264 -18.14 8.33 8.77
C VAL A 264 -17.68 9.57 8.01
N LEU A 265 -16.65 10.22 8.52
CA LEU A 265 -16.09 11.40 7.89
C LEU A 265 -15.61 11.16 6.46
N SER A 266 -14.82 10.10 6.26
CA SER A 266 -14.33 9.73 4.93
C SER A 266 -15.46 9.47 3.94
N PHE A 267 -16.53 8.80 4.40
CA PHE A 267 -17.69 8.53 3.57
C PHE A 267 -18.49 9.80 3.24
N VAL A 268 -18.73 10.67 4.22
CA VAL A 268 -19.43 11.95 3.99
C VAL A 268 -18.66 12.82 3.00
N LEU A 269 -17.34 12.91 3.13
CA LEU A 269 -16.51 13.67 2.20
C LEU A 269 -16.58 13.09 0.78
N ALA A 270 -16.46 11.76 0.63
CA ALA A 270 -16.55 11.10 -0.66
C ALA A 270 -17.94 11.24 -1.30
N ALA A 271 -19.01 11.12 -0.50
CA ALA A 271 -20.38 11.27 -0.98
C ALA A 271 -20.68 12.72 -1.38
N ALA A 272 -20.25 13.71 -0.60
CA ALA A 272 -20.39 15.12 -0.95
C ALA A 272 -19.62 15.47 -2.23
N TYR A 273 -18.43 14.90 -2.41
CA TYR A 273 -17.66 15.06 -3.64
C TYR A 273 -18.34 14.41 -4.85
N GLU A 274 -18.93 13.22 -4.70
CA GLU A 274 -19.71 12.58 -5.77
C GLU A 274 -20.92 13.41 -6.17
N ILE A 275 -21.67 13.91 -5.18
CA ILE A 275 -22.81 14.80 -5.42
C ILE A 275 -22.35 16.05 -6.18
N ALA A 276 -21.20 16.63 -5.81
CA ALA A 276 -20.64 17.76 -6.53
C ALA A 276 -20.25 17.39 -7.98
N LEU A 277 -19.70 16.19 -8.23
CA LEU A 277 -19.36 15.72 -9.57
C LEU A 277 -20.60 15.54 -10.46
N ASP A 278 -21.70 15.03 -9.90
CA ASP A 278 -22.92 14.70 -10.64
C ASP A 278 -23.88 15.89 -10.79
N TRP A 279 -24.05 16.70 -9.75
CA TRP A 279 -25.03 17.80 -9.75
C TRP A 279 -24.48 19.11 -10.33
N THR A 280 -23.17 19.21 -10.53
CA THR A 280 -22.53 20.40 -11.11
C THR A 280 -21.82 20.06 -12.42
N SER A 281 -21.30 21.07 -13.11
CA SER A 281 -20.45 20.88 -14.30
C SER A 281 -19.02 20.46 -13.96
N LEU A 282 -18.73 20.07 -12.72
CA LEU A 282 -17.38 19.74 -12.28
C LEU A 282 -16.80 18.52 -13.00
N GLY A 283 -17.60 17.45 -13.18
CA GLY A 283 -17.14 16.26 -13.90
C GLY A 283 -16.73 16.56 -15.34
N SER A 284 -17.56 17.32 -16.08
CA SER A 284 -17.25 17.74 -17.45
C SER A 284 -16.07 18.72 -17.51
N PHE A 285 -15.93 19.60 -16.50
CA PHE A 285 -14.78 20.48 -16.36
C PHE A 285 -13.47 19.69 -16.24
N ILE A 286 -13.43 18.67 -15.38
CA ILE A 286 -12.21 17.87 -15.17
C ILE A 286 -11.85 17.09 -16.44
N LEU A 287 -12.83 16.51 -17.12
CA LEU A 287 -12.59 15.60 -18.24
C LEU A 287 -12.28 16.33 -19.56
N VAL A 288 -13.02 17.38 -19.90
CA VAL A 288 -13.08 17.91 -21.28
C VAL A 288 -12.70 19.39 -21.40
N ALA A 289 -12.75 20.19 -20.34
CA ALA A 289 -12.54 21.63 -20.48
C ALA A 289 -11.17 22.00 -21.10
N PRO A 290 -11.02 23.19 -21.72
CA PRO A 290 -9.73 23.66 -22.19
C PRO A 290 -8.77 23.98 -21.02
N ARG A 291 -7.46 23.98 -21.30
CA ARG A 291 -6.40 24.29 -20.32
C ARG A 291 -5.85 25.70 -20.57
N THR A 292 -6.60 26.72 -20.17
CA THR A 292 -6.27 28.14 -20.37
C THR A 292 -5.34 28.69 -19.30
N ASP A 293 -5.63 28.39 -18.03
CA ASP A 293 -4.96 28.98 -16.85
C ASP A 293 -4.25 27.91 -16.01
N LEU A 294 -3.33 28.34 -15.13
CA LEU A 294 -2.58 27.44 -14.23
C LEU A 294 -3.50 26.53 -13.39
N PHE A 295 -4.68 27.02 -12.99
CA PHE A 295 -5.68 26.22 -12.29
C PHE A 295 -6.25 25.11 -13.18
N SER A 296 -6.70 25.47 -14.40
CA SER A 296 -7.26 24.52 -15.37
C SER A 296 -6.24 23.48 -15.85
N GLN A 297 -4.95 23.83 -15.85
CA GLN A 297 -3.84 22.92 -16.17
C GLN A 297 -3.61 21.82 -15.12
N ASN A 298 -4.09 22.02 -13.89
CA ASN A 298 -3.89 21.10 -12.75
C ASN A 298 -5.20 20.57 -12.17
N ARG A 299 -6.31 20.76 -12.87
CA ARG A 299 -7.65 20.44 -12.39
C ARG A 299 -7.81 18.98 -11.97
N GLU A 300 -7.20 18.04 -12.70
CA GLU A 300 -7.28 16.61 -12.35
C GLU A 300 -6.71 16.37 -10.95
N GLY A 301 -5.50 16.87 -10.68
CA GLY A 301 -4.83 16.74 -9.37
C GLY A 301 -5.54 17.50 -8.25
N ILE A 302 -6.05 18.70 -8.52
CA ILE A 302 -6.72 19.55 -7.52
C ILE A 302 -8.05 18.93 -7.09
N PHE A 303 -8.90 18.49 -8.02
CA PHE A 303 -10.22 17.96 -7.66
C PHE A 303 -10.16 16.51 -7.20
N SER A 304 -9.32 15.67 -7.79
CA SER A 304 -9.11 14.30 -7.28
C SER A 304 -8.52 14.28 -5.87
N PHE A 305 -7.91 15.39 -5.41
CA PHE A 305 -7.41 15.53 -4.05
C PHE A 305 -8.49 15.28 -2.98
N PHE A 306 -9.75 15.68 -3.21
CA PHE A 306 -10.84 15.44 -2.25
C PHE A 306 -11.14 13.94 -2.09
N GLY A 307 -11.14 13.20 -3.20
CA GLY A 307 -11.24 11.74 -3.18
C GLY A 307 -10.06 11.08 -2.46
N TYR A 308 -8.83 11.53 -2.72
CA TYR A 308 -7.65 11.04 -2.00
C TYR A 308 -7.66 11.39 -0.51
N LEU A 309 -8.19 12.57 -0.14
CA LEU A 309 -8.35 12.96 1.27
C LEU A 309 -9.34 12.02 1.97
N ALA A 310 -10.44 11.65 1.32
CA ALA A 310 -11.35 10.63 1.84
C ALA A 310 -10.64 9.28 2.05
N ILE A 311 -9.87 8.79 1.05
CA ILE A 311 -9.09 7.55 1.16
C ILE A 311 -8.11 7.61 2.36
N PHE A 312 -7.44 8.75 2.53
CA PHE A 312 -6.50 8.96 3.63
C PHE A 312 -7.20 8.87 5.00
N LEU A 313 -8.38 9.50 5.15
CA LEU A 313 -9.19 9.45 6.36
C LEU A 313 -9.73 8.03 6.65
N ALA A 314 -10.14 7.29 5.62
CA ALA A 314 -10.52 5.88 5.78
C ALA A 314 -9.34 5.02 6.27
N GLY A 315 -8.14 5.28 5.76
CA GLY A 315 -6.89 4.71 6.27
C GLY A 315 -6.66 5.04 7.75
N GLN A 316 -6.84 6.30 8.16
CA GLN A 316 -6.74 6.71 9.56
C GLN A 316 -7.75 5.96 10.45
N SER A 317 -8.97 5.75 9.96
CA SER A 317 -9.99 4.96 10.68
C SER A 317 -9.54 3.52 10.95
N LEU A 318 -8.98 2.86 9.93
CA LEU A 318 -8.45 1.50 10.08
C LEU A 318 -7.25 1.50 11.04
N GLY A 319 -6.33 2.46 10.89
CA GLY A 319 -5.17 2.61 11.77
C GLY A 319 -5.55 2.85 13.24
N ALA A 320 -6.58 3.66 13.49
CA ALA A 320 -7.12 3.93 14.83
C ALA A 320 -7.64 2.66 15.52
N SER A 321 -8.14 1.71 14.72
CA SER A 321 -8.66 0.42 15.22
C SER A 321 -7.58 -0.66 15.31
N ALA A 322 -6.57 -0.62 14.43
CA ALA A 322 -5.59 -1.69 14.24
C ALA A 322 -4.26 -1.49 15.00
N LEU A 323 -3.82 -0.25 15.18
CA LEU A 323 -2.52 0.07 15.80
C LEU A 323 -2.50 -0.07 17.33
N PRO A 324 -3.52 0.38 18.08
CA PRO A 324 -3.52 0.25 19.53
C PRO A 324 -3.34 -1.20 19.99
N ARG A 325 -2.70 -1.37 21.15
CA ARG A 325 -2.68 -2.66 21.83
C ARG A 325 -4.12 -3.09 22.16
N GLN A 326 -4.46 -4.34 21.86
CA GLN A 326 -5.77 -4.88 22.18
C GLN A 326 -5.98 -4.88 23.70
N GLN A 327 -7.10 -4.31 24.13
CA GLN A 327 -7.49 -4.34 25.53
C GLN A 327 -8.00 -5.74 25.92
N PRO A 328 -7.79 -6.19 27.16
CA PRO A 328 -8.26 -7.49 27.62
C PRO A 328 -9.79 -7.54 27.55
N ILE A 329 -10.30 -8.46 26.73
CA ILE A 329 -11.75 -8.71 26.61
C ILE A 329 -12.14 -9.68 27.72
N ALA A 330 -13.26 -9.42 28.40
CA ALA A 330 -13.78 -10.33 29.43
C ALA A 330 -14.01 -11.74 28.85
N LYS A 331 -13.49 -12.78 29.53
CA LYS A 331 -13.54 -14.17 29.02
C LYS A 331 -14.98 -14.67 28.75
N ASN A 332 -15.94 -14.19 29.53
CA ASN A 332 -17.36 -14.53 29.46
C ASN A 332 -18.17 -13.61 28.51
N ALA A 333 -17.52 -12.73 27.75
CA ALA A 333 -18.20 -11.85 26.80
C ALA A 333 -18.86 -12.67 25.67
N SER A 334 -20.08 -12.27 25.28
CA SER A 334 -20.79 -12.80 24.11
C SER A 334 -19.92 -12.76 22.85
N PHE A 335 -20.15 -13.69 21.92
CA PHE A 335 -19.46 -13.74 20.63
C PHE A 335 -19.54 -12.40 19.88
N GLN A 336 -20.68 -11.70 19.93
CA GLN A 336 -20.84 -10.37 19.32
C GLN A 336 -19.93 -9.32 19.97
N VAL A 337 -19.81 -9.33 21.29
CA VAL A 337 -18.93 -8.40 22.03
C VAL A 337 -17.46 -8.71 21.74
N LYS A 338 -17.09 -9.99 21.67
CA LYS A 338 -15.75 -10.41 21.24
C LYS A 338 -15.44 -9.94 19.81
N LEU A 339 -16.39 -10.05 18.90
CA LEU A 339 -16.24 -9.57 17.53
C LEU A 339 -16.09 -8.04 17.47
N GLN A 340 -16.95 -7.30 18.15
CA GLN A 340 -16.91 -5.82 18.14
C GLN A 340 -15.69 -5.24 18.86
N GLN A 341 -15.17 -5.91 19.89
CA GLN A 341 -14.06 -5.40 20.69
C GLN A 341 -12.69 -5.92 20.24
N SER A 342 -12.62 -7.08 19.59
CA SER A 342 -11.36 -7.60 19.05
C SER A 342 -10.88 -6.80 17.85
N THR A 343 -9.56 -6.64 17.73
CA THR A 343 -8.95 -6.02 16.55
C THR A 343 -9.34 -6.76 15.28
N PHE A 344 -9.39 -8.10 15.33
CA PHE A 344 -9.79 -8.91 14.19
C PHE A 344 -11.21 -8.63 13.72
N GLY A 345 -12.18 -8.64 14.64
CA GLY A 345 -13.57 -8.43 14.29
C GLY A 345 -13.83 -7.01 13.81
N LYS A 346 -13.16 -5.99 14.37
CA LYS A 346 -13.18 -4.62 13.81
C LYS A 346 -12.67 -4.58 12.37
N LEU A 347 -11.53 -5.23 12.08
CA LEU A 347 -10.97 -5.29 10.72
C LEU A 347 -11.90 -6.00 9.73
N ILE A 348 -12.51 -7.12 10.14
CA ILE A 348 -13.52 -7.83 9.33
C ILE A 348 -14.73 -6.93 9.07
N MET A 349 -15.30 -6.32 10.11
CA MET A 349 -16.48 -5.45 9.98
C MET A 349 -16.20 -4.28 9.05
N THR A 350 -15.04 -3.62 9.19
CA THR A 350 -14.62 -2.53 8.29
C THR A 350 -14.46 -3.02 6.85
N SER A 351 -13.83 -4.17 6.63
CA SER A 351 -13.65 -4.73 5.29
C SER A 351 -14.97 -5.08 4.62
N VAL A 352 -15.87 -5.75 5.35
CA VAL A 352 -17.22 -6.11 4.85
C VAL A 352 -18.03 -4.85 4.57
N PHE A 353 -17.99 -3.85 5.46
CA PHE A 353 -18.71 -2.60 5.31
C PHE A 353 -18.31 -1.85 4.02
N TRP A 354 -17.01 -1.62 3.79
CA TRP A 354 -16.56 -0.96 2.58
C TRP A 354 -16.86 -1.76 1.31
N THR A 355 -16.78 -3.08 1.39
CA THR A 355 -17.09 -3.98 0.27
C THR A 355 -18.57 -3.92 -0.09
N ALA A 356 -19.46 -3.96 0.91
CA ALA A 356 -20.90 -3.85 0.71
C ALA A 356 -21.27 -2.50 0.07
N LEU A 357 -20.70 -1.40 0.57
CA LEU A 357 -20.89 -0.08 -0.02
C LEU A 357 -20.34 0.02 -1.44
N PHE A 358 -19.17 -0.58 -1.71
CA PHE A 358 -18.60 -0.62 -3.06
C PHE A 358 -19.56 -1.30 -4.04
N TYR A 359 -20.00 -2.52 -3.72
CA TYR A 359 -20.95 -3.24 -4.58
C TYR A 359 -22.27 -2.48 -4.72
N PHE A 360 -22.78 -1.88 -3.64
CA PHE A 360 -23.96 -1.02 -3.71
C PHE A 360 -23.76 0.18 -4.66
N SER A 361 -22.60 0.82 -4.63
CA SER A 361 -22.30 1.97 -5.50
C SER A 361 -22.24 1.60 -7.00
N THR A 362 -21.73 0.41 -7.32
CA THR A 362 -21.54 -0.05 -8.71
C THR A 362 -22.69 -0.88 -9.26
N ASN A 363 -23.55 -1.42 -8.40
CA ASN A 363 -24.64 -2.31 -8.83
C ASN A 363 -25.72 -1.54 -9.59
N TYR A 364 -26.39 -2.25 -10.51
CA TYR A 364 -27.48 -1.71 -11.32
C TYR A 364 -28.65 -1.17 -10.48
N TYR A 365 -29.00 -1.87 -9.39
CA TYR A 365 -30.05 -1.48 -8.46
C TYR A 365 -29.59 -0.44 -7.40
N GLY A 366 -28.31 -0.07 -7.41
CA GLY A 366 -27.76 0.93 -6.51
C GLY A 366 -27.57 2.27 -7.22
N LEU A 367 -26.38 2.85 -7.10
CA LEU A 367 -26.07 4.17 -7.69
C LEU A 367 -25.64 4.08 -9.17
N ARG A 368 -25.37 2.87 -9.69
CA ARG A 368 -24.92 2.62 -11.08
C ARG A 368 -23.71 3.48 -11.48
N LEU A 369 -22.83 3.77 -10.53
CA LEU A 369 -21.63 4.56 -10.78
C LEU A 369 -20.49 3.68 -11.31
N THR A 370 -19.64 4.25 -12.15
CA THR A 370 -18.47 3.56 -12.70
C THR A 370 -17.20 4.06 -12.02
N VAL A 371 -16.24 3.17 -11.77
CA VAL A 371 -15.01 3.51 -11.07
C VAL A 371 -14.14 4.42 -11.94
N SER A 372 -13.69 5.55 -11.39
CA SER A 372 -12.76 6.46 -12.06
C SER A 372 -11.63 6.88 -11.12
N ARG A 373 -10.41 6.39 -11.40
CA ARG A 373 -9.19 6.84 -10.70
C ARG A 373 -8.90 8.32 -10.97
N ARG A 374 -9.09 8.77 -12.22
CA ARG A 374 -8.79 10.14 -12.65
C ARG A 374 -9.59 11.17 -11.87
N LEU A 375 -10.86 10.88 -11.62
CA LEU A 375 -11.73 11.73 -10.78
C LEU A 375 -11.54 11.49 -9.28
N ALA A 376 -11.00 10.32 -8.90
CA ALA A 376 -11.02 9.79 -7.54
C ALA A 376 -12.43 9.80 -6.94
N ASN A 377 -13.40 9.29 -7.71
CA ASN A 377 -14.82 9.33 -7.38
C ASN A 377 -15.21 8.34 -6.27
N LEU A 378 -16.47 8.36 -5.82
CA LEU A 378 -16.95 7.56 -4.69
C LEU A 378 -16.71 6.04 -4.88
N PRO A 379 -17.04 5.41 -6.03
CA PRO A 379 -16.71 4.00 -6.25
C PRO A 379 -15.22 3.69 -6.16
N TYR A 380 -14.34 4.58 -6.65
CA TYR A 380 -12.90 4.41 -6.52
C TYR A 380 -12.46 4.47 -5.05
N PHE A 381 -12.95 5.44 -4.28
CA PHE A 381 -12.71 5.52 -2.83
C PHE A 381 -13.14 4.23 -2.10
N LEU A 382 -14.35 3.74 -2.39
CA LEU A 382 -14.91 2.54 -1.77
C LEU A 382 -14.11 1.28 -2.14
N TRP A 383 -13.72 1.16 -3.42
CA TRP A 383 -12.90 0.07 -3.91
C TRP A 383 -11.53 0.02 -3.23
N VAL A 384 -10.83 1.16 -3.18
CA VAL A 384 -9.52 1.28 -2.54
C VAL A 384 -9.62 0.92 -1.05
N SER A 385 -10.63 1.45 -0.36
CA SER A 385 -10.85 1.20 1.07
C SER A 385 -11.18 -0.27 1.34
N SER A 386 -12.02 -0.89 0.51
CA SER A 386 -12.36 -2.32 0.57
C SER A 386 -11.12 -3.20 0.37
N PHE A 387 -10.39 -3.01 -0.73
CA PHE A 387 -9.21 -3.81 -1.07
C PHE A 387 -8.13 -3.75 0.01
N ASN A 388 -7.77 -2.54 0.45
CA ASN A 388 -6.72 -2.36 1.46
C ASN A 388 -7.13 -2.95 2.81
N SER A 389 -8.37 -2.71 3.25
CA SER A 389 -8.89 -3.27 4.49
C SER A 389 -8.90 -4.81 4.47
N TYR A 390 -9.33 -5.40 3.35
CA TYR A 390 -9.38 -6.84 3.17
C TYR A 390 -7.99 -7.48 3.19
N GLN A 391 -7.03 -6.91 2.46
CA GLN A 391 -5.64 -7.40 2.44
C GLN A 391 -4.95 -7.31 3.81
N ILE A 392 -5.16 -6.20 4.53
CA ILE A 392 -4.65 -6.03 5.90
C ILE A 392 -5.30 -7.04 6.84
N THR A 393 -6.60 -7.31 6.68
CA THR A 393 -7.34 -8.31 7.47
C THR A 393 -6.79 -9.72 7.25
N ILE A 394 -6.46 -10.09 6.00
CA ILE A 394 -5.82 -11.38 5.70
C ILE A 394 -4.44 -11.46 6.36
N CYS A 395 -3.61 -10.42 6.23
CA CYS A 395 -2.29 -10.39 6.86
C CYS A 395 -2.39 -10.53 8.39
N TYR A 396 -3.39 -9.88 9.00
CA TYR A 396 -3.67 -10.02 10.44
C TYR A 396 -4.09 -11.45 10.80
N ALA A 397 -4.95 -12.09 9.98
CA ALA A 397 -5.39 -13.47 10.20
C ALA A 397 -4.21 -14.44 10.16
N ILE A 398 -3.31 -14.28 9.18
CA ILE A 398 -2.08 -15.07 9.04
C ILE A 398 -1.21 -14.93 10.30
N GLU A 399 -0.95 -13.69 10.73
CA GLU A 399 -0.16 -13.40 11.93
C GLU A 399 -0.79 -14.00 13.20
N SER A 400 -2.08 -13.78 13.41
CA SER A 400 -2.79 -14.24 14.61
C SER A 400 -2.86 -15.76 14.72
N PHE A 401 -2.98 -16.44 13.57
CA PHE A 401 -3.07 -17.89 13.51
C PHE A 401 -1.71 -18.57 13.71
N LEU A 402 -0.66 -18.05 13.08
CA LEU A 402 0.68 -18.67 13.11
C LEU A 402 1.59 -18.17 14.24
N PHE A 403 1.34 -16.98 14.77
CA PHE A 403 2.08 -16.37 15.88
C PHE A 403 1.16 -15.89 17.02
N PRO A 404 0.38 -16.79 17.66
CA PRO A 404 -0.62 -16.42 18.68
C PRO A 404 -0.03 -15.74 19.93
N ASN A 405 1.24 -15.98 20.22
CA ASN A 405 1.94 -15.43 21.40
C ASN A 405 2.70 -14.13 21.13
N LEU A 406 2.54 -13.53 19.95
CA LEU A 406 3.28 -12.33 19.55
C LEU A 406 3.09 -11.17 20.55
N TYR A 407 1.84 -10.87 20.92
CA TYR A 407 1.50 -9.75 21.80
C TYR A 407 1.47 -10.10 23.31
N ASN A 408 1.80 -11.36 23.67
CA ASN A 408 1.88 -11.85 25.05
C ASN A 408 3.29 -11.67 25.67
N ALA A 409 4.14 -10.85 25.06
CA ALA A 409 5.50 -10.60 25.53
C ALA A 409 5.51 -9.83 26.87
N LYS A 410 6.46 -10.17 27.76
CA LYS A 410 6.57 -9.53 29.08
C LYS A 410 7.41 -8.26 29.04
N THR A 411 8.29 -8.13 28.05
CA THR A 411 9.20 -7.00 27.88
C THR A 411 9.10 -6.41 26.48
N LYS A 412 9.45 -5.13 26.34
CA LYS A 412 9.49 -4.42 25.06
C LYS A 412 10.50 -5.02 24.08
N GLU A 413 11.66 -5.46 24.57
CA GLU A 413 12.71 -6.08 23.76
C GLU A 413 12.24 -7.43 23.20
N GLU A 414 11.59 -8.25 24.04
CA GLU A 414 11.00 -9.53 23.63
C GLU A 414 9.90 -9.34 22.58
N GLU A 415 9.04 -8.33 22.75
CA GLU A 415 7.99 -8.01 21.76
C GLU A 415 8.59 -7.54 20.43
N SER A 416 9.59 -6.65 20.47
CA SER A 416 10.26 -6.17 19.27
C SER A 416 10.95 -7.31 18.52
N ARG A 417 11.55 -8.25 19.25
CA ARG A 417 12.16 -9.43 18.66
C ARG A 417 11.14 -10.36 18.03
N ARG A 418 10.05 -10.69 18.75
CA ARG A 418 8.97 -11.53 18.19
C ARG A 418 8.31 -10.87 16.98
N SER A 419 8.16 -9.55 17.00
CA SER A 419 7.66 -8.75 15.87
C SER A 419 8.60 -8.85 14.67
N ARG A 420 9.92 -8.76 14.89
CA ARG A 420 10.90 -8.97 13.81
C ARG A 420 10.91 -10.41 13.30
N ASP A 421 10.82 -11.40 14.17
CA ASP A 421 10.76 -12.82 13.80
C ASP A 421 9.50 -13.16 12.98
N ALA A 422 8.41 -12.40 13.16
CA ALA A 422 7.16 -12.53 12.43
C ALA A 422 7.08 -11.64 11.16
N THR A 423 8.16 -10.94 10.79
CA THR A 423 8.21 -10.06 9.62
C THR A 423 9.28 -10.53 8.64
N SER A 424 8.96 -10.60 7.35
CA SER A 424 9.97 -10.86 6.31
C SER A 424 11.03 -9.76 6.31
N THR A 425 12.31 -10.15 6.23
CA THR A 425 13.41 -9.17 6.19
C THR A 425 13.35 -8.34 4.90
N VAL A 426 13.02 -8.96 3.77
CA VAL A 426 12.80 -8.24 2.51
C VAL A 426 11.64 -7.25 2.64
N LEU A 427 10.47 -7.69 3.09
CA LEU A 427 9.31 -6.81 3.22
C LEU A 427 9.51 -5.69 4.25
N TYR A 428 10.20 -5.99 5.36
CA TYR A 428 10.60 -5.01 6.35
C TYR A 428 11.50 -3.93 5.72
N ALA A 429 12.52 -4.34 4.96
CA ALA A 429 13.45 -3.44 4.31
C ALA A 429 12.74 -2.51 3.30
N TYR A 430 11.84 -3.07 2.48
CA TYR A 430 11.00 -2.31 1.57
C TYR A 430 10.09 -1.30 2.30
N ASN A 431 9.51 -1.68 3.45
CA ASN A 431 8.66 -0.76 4.22
C ASN A 431 9.46 0.31 4.98
N ARG A 432 10.65 -0.02 5.51
CA ARG A 432 11.47 0.88 6.35
C ARG A 432 11.85 2.17 5.64
N ASN A 433 12.32 2.06 4.39
CA ASN A 433 12.73 3.19 3.55
C ASN A 433 11.89 3.29 2.27
N GLY A 434 10.58 3.05 2.37
CA GLY A 434 9.72 2.87 1.21
C GLY A 434 9.78 3.97 0.16
N LEU A 435 9.83 5.24 0.56
CA LEU A 435 9.93 6.35 -0.40
C LEU A 435 11.27 6.34 -1.15
N ALA A 436 12.38 6.09 -0.46
CA ALA A 436 13.70 6.03 -1.08
C ALA A 436 13.80 4.84 -2.05
N VAL A 437 13.27 3.68 -1.66
CA VAL A 437 13.19 2.50 -2.53
C VAL A 437 12.35 2.79 -3.76
N PHE A 438 11.21 3.46 -3.59
CA PHE A 438 10.36 3.88 -4.71
C PHE A 438 11.08 4.82 -5.68
N LEU A 439 11.90 5.75 -5.17
CA LEU A 439 12.69 6.64 -6.02
C LEU A 439 13.77 5.92 -6.81
N VAL A 440 14.52 5.04 -6.15
CA VAL A 440 15.51 4.20 -6.82
C VAL A 440 14.85 3.36 -7.91
N ALA A 441 13.68 2.79 -7.63
CA ALA A 441 12.90 2.04 -8.59
C ALA A 441 12.51 2.90 -9.81
N ASN A 442 12.00 4.12 -9.61
CA ASN A 442 11.66 5.04 -10.73
C ASN A 442 12.89 5.44 -11.57
N LEU A 443 14.03 5.71 -10.93
CA LEU A 443 15.28 6.05 -11.63
C LEU A 443 15.78 4.87 -12.46
N LEU A 444 15.77 3.66 -11.90
CA LEU A 444 16.14 2.43 -12.62
C LEU A 444 15.15 2.14 -13.76
N THR A 445 13.86 2.42 -13.58
CA THR A 445 12.87 2.32 -14.67
C THR A 445 13.22 3.26 -15.83
N GLY A 446 13.56 4.52 -15.54
CA GLY A 446 14.03 5.47 -16.54
C GLY A 446 15.28 4.96 -17.28
N LEU A 447 16.26 4.45 -16.52
CA LEU A 447 17.49 3.88 -17.07
C LEU A 447 17.20 2.71 -18.02
N VAL A 448 16.37 1.74 -17.61
CA VAL A 448 16.01 0.58 -18.45
C VAL A 448 15.29 1.04 -19.71
N ASN A 449 14.36 1.99 -19.59
CA ASN A 449 13.58 2.51 -20.72
C ASN A 449 14.41 3.27 -21.76
N MET A 450 15.51 3.90 -21.34
CA MET A 450 16.45 4.58 -22.23
C MET A 450 17.50 3.62 -22.83
N THR A 451 17.81 2.52 -22.13
CA THR A 451 18.85 1.58 -22.53
C THR A 451 18.32 0.47 -23.45
N PHE A 452 17.10 -0.02 -23.23
CA PHE A 452 16.55 -1.19 -23.90
C PHE A 452 15.26 -0.89 -24.67
N PRO A 453 15.08 -1.48 -25.87
CA PRO A 453 13.84 -1.35 -26.64
C PRO A 453 12.74 -2.28 -26.10
N THR A 454 12.20 -1.97 -24.92
CA THR A 454 11.25 -2.81 -24.14
C THR A 454 10.09 -3.40 -24.95
N LEU A 455 9.53 -2.62 -25.89
CA LEU A 455 8.42 -3.04 -26.77
C LEU A 455 8.76 -4.18 -27.74
N HIS A 456 10.03 -4.41 -28.05
CA HIS A 456 10.47 -5.41 -29.04
C HIS A 456 11.10 -6.65 -28.40
N MET A 457 11.17 -6.70 -27.07
CA MET A 457 11.85 -7.77 -26.36
C MET A 457 10.98 -9.02 -26.28
N THR A 458 11.64 -10.19 -26.32
CA THR A 458 10.97 -11.47 -26.10
C THR A 458 10.61 -11.65 -24.63
N VAL A 459 9.78 -12.66 -24.33
CA VAL A 459 9.36 -12.96 -22.94
C VAL A 459 10.58 -13.25 -22.05
N LEU A 460 11.52 -14.08 -22.51
CA LEU A 460 12.70 -14.44 -21.72
C LEU A 460 13.59 -13.22 -21.42
N GLN A 461 13.84 -12.38 -22.44
CA GLN A 461 14.63 -11.16 -22.27
C GLN A 461 13.93 -10.17 -21.31
N SER A 462 12.61 -10.02 -21.46
CA SER A 462 11.80 -9.15 -20.59
C SER A 462 11.89 -9.62 -19.13
N MET A 463 11.70 -10.91 -18.88
CA MET A 463 11.78 -11.48 -17.53
C MET A 463 13.18 -11.39 -16.94
N GLY A 464 14.23 -11.60 -17.74
CA GLY A 464 15.61 -11.42 -17.29
C GLY A 464 15.88 -10.01 -16.79
N ILE A 465 15.44 -8.98 -17.53
CA ILE A 465 15.57 -7.58 -17.10
C ILE A 465 14.72 -7.29 -15.87
N LEU A 466 13.46 -7.76 -15.81
CA LEU A 466 12.59 -7.52 -14.66
C LEU A 466 13.11 -8.16 -13.37
N VAL A 467 13.67 -9.38 -13.46
CA VAL A 467 14.32 -10.06 -12.33
C VAL A 467 15.58 -9.30 -11.89
N ALA A 468 16.43 -8.90 -12.83
CA ALA A 468 17.65 -8.12 -12.52
C ALA A 468 17.30 -6.78 -11.87
N TYR A 469 16.28 -6.10 -12.38
CA TYR A 469 15.78 -4.84 -11.85
C TYR A 469 15.25 -5.00 -10.42
N ILE A 470 14.36 -5.96 -10.17
CA ILE A 470 13.78 -6.12 -8.82
C ILE A 470 14.81 -6.63 -7.82
N ALA A 471 15.80 -7.41 -8.26
CA ALA A 471 16.95 -7.81 -7.45
C ALA A 471 17.81 -6.60 -7.07
N ALA A 472 18.10 -5.69 -8.02
CA ALA A 472 18.83 -4.45 -7.73
C ALA A 472 18.10 -3.56 -6.73
N VAL A 473 16.79 -3.36 -6.91
CA VAL A 473 15.96 -2.59 -5.96
C VAL A 473 15.94 -3.25 -4.58
N THR A 474 15.82 -4.58 -4.52
CA THR A 474 15.86 -5.34 -3.26
C THR A 474 17.22 -5.21 -2.57
N ALA A 475 18.32 -5.30 -3.32
CA ALA A 475 19.67 -5.15 -2.78
C ALA A 475 19.88 -3.77 -2.14
N VAL A 476 19.35 -2.70 -2.75
CA VAL A 476 19.38 -1.36 -2.15
C VAL A 476 18.55 -1.30 -0.87
N ALA A 477 17.32 -1.83 -0.89
CA ALA A 477 16.44 -1.83 0.28
C ALA A 477 17.08 -2.58 1.46
N VAL A 478 17.57 -3.80 1.22
CA VAL A 478 18.20 -4.64 2.24
C VAL A 478 19.56 -4.07 2.68
N GLY A 479 20.35 -3.53 1.76
CA GLY A 479 21.60 -2.84 2.10
C GLY A 479 21.37 -1.68 3.06
N LEU A 480 20.36 -0.83 2.82
CA LEU A 480 19.98 0.25 3.73
C LEU A 480 19.57 -0.30 5.12
N ASP A 481 18.85 -1.42 5.18
CA ASP A 481 18.48 -2.06 6.46
C ASP A 481 19.72 -2.62 7.19
N MET A 482 20.63 -3.27 6.47
CA MET A 482 21.87 -3.85 7.02
C MET A 482 22.80 -2.79 7.61
N TYR A 483 22.94 -1.63 6.94
CA TYR A 483 23.68 -0.48 7.48
C TYR A 483 22.88 0.32 8.52
N ASN A 484 21.66 -0.13 8.87
CA ASN A 484 20.77 0.52 9.81
C ASN A 484 20.46 1.99 9.46
N LEU A 485 20.46 2.32 8.17
CA LEU A 485 20.22 3.66 7.66
C LEU A 485 18.71 3.89 7.47
N THR A 486 18.19 4.92 8.12
CA THR A 486 16.82 5.38 7.93
C THR A 486 16.84 6.74 7.26
N ILE A 487 16.40 6.80 6.01
CA ILE A 487 16.34 8.04 5.25
C ILE A 487 15.04 8.74 5.64
N LYS A 488 15.15 9.87 6.34
CA LYS A 488 14.00 10.71 6.69
C LYS A 488 13.67 11.61 5.50
N LEU A 489 12.79 11.11 4.63
CA LEU A 489 12.10 11.88 3.59
C LEU A 489 10.63 12.04 3.96
#